data_AF-A0A655AQD4-F1
#
_entry.id   AF-A0A655AQD4-F1
#
_cell.length_a   1.000
_cell.length_b   1.000
_cell.length_c   1.000
_cell.angle_alpha   90.00
_cell.angle_beta   90.00
_cell.angle_gamma   90.00
#
_symmetry.space_group_name_H-M   'P 1'
#
loop_
_entity.id
_entity.type
_entity.pdbx_description
1 polymer ?
#
loop_
_entity_poly.entity_id
_entity_poly.type
_entity_poly.pdbx_seq_one_letter_code
_entity_poly.pdbx_strand_id
1 'polypeptide(L)'
;MLPAGPAGRVSVTNGIAAAGNSASKHPDAVRQVLAWMGSTEGNSYLGRHGAAIPAVLSAQPVYFDYWSARGVDVTPFFAVLNGPRIAAPGGAGFAAGQQALEPYFDEMFLGRGDVTTTLRQAQAAANAATQR
;
A
#
# COMPACT_ATOMS: atom_id res chain seq x y z
N MET A 1 9.73 4.54 14.09
CA MET A 1 10.69 3.78 13.24
C MET A 1 10.23 2.33 13.15
N LEU A 2 10.36 1.68 11.98
CA LEU A 2 10.03 0.26 11.79
C LEU A 2 11.06 -0.65 12.50
N PRO A 3 10.67 -1.60 13.37
CA PRO A 3 11.62 -2.53 14.00
C PRO A 3 12.42 -3.37 12.99
N ALA A 4 13.62 -3.84 13.38
CA ALA A 4 14.45 -4.74 12.57
C ALA A 4 14.57 -6.12 13.23
N GLY A 5 14.44 -7.17 12.42
CA GLY A 5 14.75 -8.53 12.84
C GLY A 5 16.21 -8.90 12.56
N PRO A 6 16.61 -10.17 12.81
CA PRO A 6 17.98 -10.65 12.58
C PRO A 6 18.47 -10.49 11.13
N ALA A 7 17.56 -10.58 10.16
CA ALA A 7 17.84 -10.37 8.75
C ALA A 7 17.67 -8.89 8.30
N GLY A 8 17.50 -7.97 9.25
CA GLY A 8 17.21 -6.57 8.99
C GLY A 8 15.71 -6.28 8.91
N ARG A 9 15.36 -5.20 8.20
CA ARG A 9 13.97 -4.76 7.99
C ARG A 9 13.70 -4.54 6.51
N VAL A 10 12.48 -4.81 6.10
CA VAL A 10 11.98 -4.51 4.75
C VAL A 10 10.63 -3.85 4.90
N SER A 11 10.41 -2.71 4.25
CA SER A 11 9.11 -2.05 4.23
C SER A 11 8.33 -2.45 2.98
N VAL A 12 7.00 -2.46 3.08
CA VAL A 12 6.12 -2.50 1.92
C VAL A 12 5.74 -1.07 1.56
N THR A 13 5.80 -0.71 0.27
CA THR A 13 5.22 0.53 -0.24
C THR A 13 3.92 0.21 -0.95
N ASN A 14 2.81 0.70 -0.41
CA ASN A 14 1.50 0.64 -1.04
C ASN A 14 1.13 1.99 -1.68
N GLY A 15 0.09 1.99 -2.50
CA GLY A 15 -0.44 3.19 -3.14
C GLY A 15 -1.88 2.99 -3.56
N ILE A 16 -2.62 4.10 -3.66
CA ILE A 16 -3.99 4.14 -4.17
C ILE A 16 -3.96 4.92 -5.47
N ALA A 17 -4.61 4.39 -6.51
CA ALA A 17 -4.76 5.06 -7.79
C ALA A 17 -6.24 5.25 -8.13
N ALA A 18 -6.56 6.41 -8.70
CA ALA A 18 -7.84 6.60 -9.39
C ALA A 18 -7.74 5.99 -10.79
N ALA A 19 -8.67 5.11 -11.15
CA ALA A 19 -8.72 4.47 -12.45
C ALA A 19 -9.99 4.86 -13.20
N GLY A 20 -9.86 5.14 -14.50
CA GLY A 20 -11.00 5.42 -15.37
C GLY A 20 -11.67 4.12 -15.83
N ASN A 21 -12.99 4.10 -15.88
CA ASN A 21 -13.73 3.00 -16.49
C ASN A 21 -13.62 3.07 -18.03
N SER A 22 -13.11 2.01 -18.65
CA SER A 22 -12.98 1.90 -20.11
C SER A 22 -14.32 1.90 -20.84
N ALA A 23 -15.41 1.53 -20.17
CA ALA A 23 -16.78 1.56 -20.71
C ALA A 23 -17.50 2.91 -20.52
N SER A 24 -16.81 3.94 -20.03
CA SER A 24 -17.42 5.26 -19.84
C SER A 24 -17.93 5.85 -21.16
N LYS A 25 -19.15 6.40 -21.12
CA LYS A 25 -19.72 7.19 -22.23
C LYS A 25 -19.05 8.57 -22.38
N HIS A 26 -18.20 8.97 -21.44
CA HIS A 26 -17.52 10.26 -21.39
C HIS A 26 -16.01 10.09 -21.19
N PRO A 27 -15.28 9.44 -22.12
CA PRO A 27 -13.86 9.11 -21.94
C PRO A 27 -12.97 10.34 -21.78
N ASP A 28 -13.25 11.42 -22.51
CA ASP A 28 -12.43 12.65 -22.44
C ASP A 28 -12.62 13.40 -21.11
N ALA A 29 -13.85 13.48 -20.61
CA ALA A 29 -14.12 14.06 -19.30
C ALA A 29 -13.44 13.27 -18.17
N VAL A 30 -13.48 11.93 -18.25
CA VAL A 30 -12.76 11.06 -17.31
C VAL A 30 -11.26 11.35 -17.34
N ARG A 31 -10.66 11.47 -18.53
CA ARG A 31 -9.24 11.80 -18.66
C ARG A 31 -8.89 13.15 -18.05
N GLN A 32 -9.72 14.17 -18.26
CA GLN A 32 -9.52 15.50 -17.68
C GLN A 32 -9.52 15.46 -16.15
N VAL A 33 -10.48 14.76 -15.53
CA VAL A 33 -10.55 14.61 -14.07
C VAL A 33 -9.35 13.84 -13.53
N LEU A 34 -8.97 12.73 -14.17
CA LEU A 34 -7.80 11.96 -13.74
C LEU A 34 -6.49 12.76 -13.87
N ALA A 35 -6.35 13.54 -14.94
CA ALA A 35 -5.20 14.42 -15.13
C ALA A 35 -5.15 15.51 -14.03
N TRP A 36 -6.29 16.10 -13.69
CA TRP A 36 -6.37 17.06 -12.58
C TRP A 36 -6.04 16.42 -11.24
N MET A 37 -6.59 15.23 -10.93
CA MET A 37 -6.26 14.48 -9.71
C MET A 37 -4.78 14.12 -9.60
N GLY A 38 -4.11 13.86 -10.73
CA GLY A 38 -2.68 13.59 -10.84
C GLY A 38 -1.79 14.84 -10.88
N SER A 39 -2.36 16.05 -10.83
CA SER A 39 -1.61 17.30 -10.78
C SER A 39 -1.25 17.70 -9.34
N THR A 40 -0.28 18.60 -9.18
CA THR A 40 0.04 19.20 -7.86
C THR A 40 -1.20 19.79 -7.20
N GLU A 41 -2.02 20.50 -7.96
CA GLU A 41 -3.21 21.18 -7.44
C GLU A 41 -4.24 20.18 -6.91
N GLY A 42 -4.67 19.24 -7.75
CA GLY A 42 -5.67 18.24 -7.38
C GLY A 42 -5.21 17.32 -6.26
N ASN A 43 -3.94 16.88 -6.29
CA ASN A 43 -3.40 16.01 -5.26
C ASN A 43 -3.18 16.72 -3.91
N SER A 44 -2.99 18.05 -3.91
CA SER A 44 -2.79 18.81 -2.66
C SER A 44 -3.96 18.69 -1.69
N TYR A 45 -5.18 18.51 -2.18
CA TYR A 45 -6.36 18.36 -1.33
C TYR A 45 -6.30 17.13 -0.42
N LEU A 46 -5.53 16.09 -0.79
CA LEU A 46 -5.31 14.92 0.07
C LEU A 46 -4.52 15.26 1.34
N GLY A 47 -3.54 16.16 1.21
CA GLY A 47 -2.58 16.48 2.27
C GLY A 47 -2.99 17.67 3.14
N ARG A 48 -3.80 18.62 2.63
CA ARG A 48 -4.15 19.87 3.33
C ARG A 48 -4.81 19.68 4.70
N HIS A 49 -5.46 18.54 4.92
CA HIS A 49 -6.08 18.18 6.20
C HIS A 49 -5.36 17.01 6.90
N GLY A 50 -4.15 16.66 6.46
CA GLY A 50 -3.37 15.54 6.98
C GLY A 50 -3.98 14.16 6.76
N ALA A 51 -5.05 14.04 5.95
CA ALA A 51 -5.83 12.82 5.79
C ALA A 51 -5.05 11.72 5.06
N ALA A 52 -4.31 12.09 4.02
CA ALA A 52 -3.48 11.16 3.26
C ALA A 52 -2.23 11.85 2.71
N ILE A 53 -1.19 11.06 2.48
CA ILE A 53 0.05 11.53 1.87
C ILE A 53 -0.19 11.69 0.35
N PRO A 54 0.00 12.88 -0.23
CA PRO A 54 -0.09 13.05 -1.67
C PRO A 54 0.91 12.17 -2.41
N ALA A 55 0.46 11.50 -3.47
CA ALA A 55 1.33 10.70 -4.35
C ALA A 55 2.21 11.60 -5.25
N VAL A 56 1.73 12.80 -5.56
CA VAL A 56 2.49 13.82 -6.31
C VAL A 56 3.48 14.50 -5.36
N LEU A 57 4.78 14.33 -5.59
CA LEU A 57 5.83 14.83 -4.68
C LEU A 57 5.73 16.35 -4.43
N SER A 58 5.48 17.14 -5.47
CA SER A 58 5.30 18.59 -5.35
C SER A 58 4.07 19.00 -4.53
N ALA A 59 3.12 18.09 -4.30
CA ALA A 59 1.96 18.30 -3.45
C ALA A 59 2.18 17.84 -2.01
N GLN A 60 3.24 17.10 -1.68
CA GLN A 60 3.49 16.60 -0.32
C GLN A 60 3.75 17.69 0.75
N PRO A 61 4.34 18.87 0.46
CA PRO A 61 4.60 19.89 1.48
C PRO A 61 3.39 20.24 2.35
N VAL A 62 2.17 20.32 1.78
CA VAL A 62 0.97 20.65 2.56
C VAL A 62 0.63 19.61 3.63
N TYR A 63 1.02 18.34 3.44
CA TYR A 63 0.85 17.28 4.44
C TYR A 63 1.85 17.45 5.59
N PHE A 64 3.11 17.75 5.26
CA PHE A 64 4.15 18.01 6.26
C PHE A 64 3.82 19.24 7.11
N ASP A 65 3.40 20.32 6.46
CA ASP A 65 3.02 21.56 7.13
C ASP A 65 1.84 21.34 8.10
N TYR A 66 0.82 20.58 7.68
CA TYR A 66 -0.35 20.29 8.50
C TYR A 66 0.01 19.60 9.83
N TRP A 67 0.89 18.61 9.78
CA TRP A 67 1.32 17.85 10.98
C TRP A 67 2.38 18.58 11.80
N SER A 68 3.31 19.28 11.14
CA SER A 68 4.30 20.13 11.79
C SER A 68 3.64 21.23 12.63
N ALA A 69 2.59 21.89 12.10
CA ALA A 69 1.80 22.87 12.83
C ALA A 69 1.09 22.32 14.08
N ARG A 70 1.01 20.99 14.21
CA ARG A 70 0.42 20.26 15.36
C ARG A 70 1.49 19.63 16.26
N GLY A 71 2.76 19.91 16.02
CA GLY A 71 3.86 19.33 16.79
C GLY A 71 4.05 17.82 16.55
N VAL A 72 3.54 17.29 15.44
CA VAL A 72 3.69 15.87 15.08
C VAL A 72 4.79 15.73 14.04
N ASP A 73 5.88 15.06 14.42
CA ASP A 73 6.95 14.70 13.50
C ASP A 73 6.58 13.44 12.69
N VAL A 74 6.32 13.65 11.40
CA VAL A 74 6.02 12.56 10.45
C VAL A 74 7.26 12.05 9.73
N THR A 75 8.44 12.66 9.92
CA THR A 75 9.70 12.26 9.30
C THR A 75 10.02 10.76 9.45
N PRO A 76 9.77 10.12 10.61
CA PRO A 76 10.03 8.69 10.77
C PRO A 76 9.26 7.80 9.79
N PHE A 77 8.08 8.22 9.31
CA PHE A 77 7.31 7.47 8.31
C PHE A 77 8.00 7.49 6.94
N PHE A 78 8.66 8.60 6.59
CA PHE A 78 9.33 8.76 5.29
C PHE A 78 10.77 8.22 5.35
N ALA A 79 11.41 8.27 6.51
CA ALA A 79 12.76 7.73 6.70
C ALA A 79 12.84 6.22 6.42
N VAL A 80 11.76 5.45 6.63
CA VAL A 80 11.74 4.00 6.30
C VAL A 80 11.88 3.73 4.80
N LEU A 81 11.54 4.72 3.95
CA LEU A 81 11.63 4.60 2.49
C LEU A 81 13.09 4.67 2.00
N ASN A 82 14.03 5.08 2.85
CA ASN A 82 15.46 5.10 2.56
C ASN A 82 16.13 3.71 2.72
N GLY A 83 15.37 2.71 3.22
CA GLY A 83 15.84 1.33 3.37
C GLY A 83 15.31 0.37 2.31
N PRO A 84 15.61 -0.94 2.44
CA PRO A 84 15.06 -1.98 1.58
C PRO A 84 13.53 -1.97 1.57
N ARG A 85 12.95 -2.07 0.38
CA ARG A 85 11.49 -2.03 0.17
C ARG A 85 11.04 -2.97 -0.93
N ILE A 86 9.81 -3.45 -0.78
CA ILE A 86 9.11 -4.25 -1.78
C ILE A 86 7.78 -3.60 -2.15
N ALA A 87 7.31 -3.81 -3.37
CA ALA A 87 5.97 -3.42 -3.78
C ALA A 87 4.94 -4.29 -3.05
N ALA A 88 3.78 -3.70 -2.74
CA ALA A 88 2.65 -4.51 -2.30
C ALA A 88 2.28 -5.53 -3.40
N PRO A 89 2.02 -6.80 -3.04
CA PRO A 89 1.56 -7.78 -4.00
C PRO A 89 0.23 -7.36 -4.62
N GLY A 90 0.04 -7.66 -5.90
CA GLY A 90 -1.15 -7.31 -6.67
C GLY A 90 -1.21 -8.08 -7.98
N GLY A 91 -2.16 -7.73 -8.85
CA GLY A 91 -2.36 -8.38 -10.15
C GLY A 91 -3.43 -9.46 -10.13
N ALA A 92 -3.59 -10.14 -11.27
CA ALA A 92 -4.57 -11.20 -11.45
C ALA A 92 -4.29 -12.35 -10.46
N GLY A 93 -5.35 -12.87 -9.84
CA GLY A 93 -5.25 -13.96 -8.86
C GLY A 93 -4.81 -13.56 -7.44
N PHE A 94 -4.36 -12.31 -7.22
CA PHE A 94 -3.92 -11.88 -5.88
C PHE A 94 -5.00 -12.05 -4.81
N ALA A 95 -6.23 -11.61 -5.08
CA ALA A 95 -7.33 -11.71 -4.12
C ALA A 95 -7.62 -13.17 -3.72
N ALA A 96 -7.61 -14.09 -4.70
CA ALA A 96 -7.81 -15.51 -4.44
C ALA A 96 -6.66 -16.11 -3.62
N GLY A 97 -5.42 -15.75 -3.96
CA GLY A 97 -4.23 -16.13 -3.20
C GLY A 97 -4.27 -15.63 -1.75
N GLN A 98 -4.66 -14.37 -1.54
CA GLN A 98 -4.81 -13.75 -0.23
C GLN A 98 -5.86 -14.46 0.62
N GLN A 99 -7.04 -14.69 0.06
CA GLN A 99 -8.10 -15.42 0.75
C GLN A 99 -7.69 -16.85 1.13
N ALA A 100 -6.89 -17.51 0.28
CA ALA A 100 -6.40 -18.87 0.55
C ALA A 100 -5.30 -18.91 1.62
N LEU A 101 -4.48 -17.87 1.77
CA LEU A 101 -3.35 -17.84 2.71
C LEU A 101 -3.76 -17.44 4.13
N GLU A 102 -4.81 -16.62 4.28
CA GLU A 102 -5.21 -15.99 5.54
C GLU A 102 -5.44 -16.99 6.70
N PRO A 103 -6.18 -18.10 6.52
CA PRO A 103 -6.41 -19.04 7.63
C PRO A 103 -5.14 -19.71 8.15
N TYR A 104 -4.13 -19.90 7.28
CA TYR A 104 -2.84 -20.47 7.70
C TYR A 104 -2.04 -19.48 8.55
N PHE A 105 -2.11 -18.19 8.21
CA PHE A 105 -1.48 -17.14 9.00
C PHE A 105 -2.14 -17.03 10.38
N ASP A 106 -3.47 -17.12 10.44
CA ASP A 106 -4.21 -17.14 11.71
C ASP A 106 -3.71 -18.26 12.63
N GLU A 107 -3.59 -19.50 12.13
CA GLU A 107 -3.10 -20.64 12.91
C GLU A 107 -1.65 -20.46 13.38
N MET A 108 -0.79 -19.82 12.57
CA MET A 108 0.58 -19.46 12.98
C MET A 108 0.58 -18.41 14.09
N PHE A 109 -0.19 -17.33 13.96
CA PHE A 109 -0.26 -16.27 14.97
C PHE A 109 -0.90 -16.74 16.28
N LEU A 110 -1.83 -17.69 16.20
CA LEU A 110 -2.47 -18.32 17.36
C LEU A 110 -1.59 -19.40 18.00
N GLY A 111 -0.44 -19.73 17.40
CA GLY A 111 0.49 -20.74 17.92
C GLY A 111 -0.03 -22.17 17.86
N ARG A 112 -0.99 -22.48 16.98
CA ARG A 112 -1.67 -23.78 16.90
C ARG A 112 -1.00 -24.77 15.94
N GLY A 113 0.07 -24.37 15.26
CA GLY A 113 0.83 -25.22 14.36
C GLY A 113 2.29 -24.83 14.27
N ASP A 114 3.12 -25.74 13.76
CA ASP A 114 4.52 -25.48 13.46
C ASP A 114 4.64 -24.42 12.34
N VAL A 115 5.34 -23.32 12.62
CA VAL A 115 5.47 -22.18 11.70
C VAL A 115 6.05 -22.60 10.34
N THR A 116 7.07 -23.45 10.34
CA THR A 116 7.75 -23.86 9.11
C THR A 116 6.81 -24.65 8.19
N THR A 117 6.04 -25.56 8.79
CA THR A 117 5.11 -26.43 8.07
C THR A 117 3.90 -25.65 7.59
N THR A 118 3.29 -24.84 8.47
CA THR A 118 2.12 -24.03 8.13
C THR A 118 2.43 -23.00 7.05
N LEU A 119 3.61 -22.36 7.09
CA LEU A 119 4.04 -21.42 6.04
C LEU A 119 4.17 -22.10 4.67
N ARG A 120 4.74 -23.32 4.62
CA ARG A 120 4.85 -24.08 3.36
C ARG A 120 3.47 -24.41 2.78
N GLN A 121 2.52 -24.77 3.64
CA GLN A 121 1.14 -25.04 3.24
C GLN A 121 0.43 -23.77 2.76
N ALA A 122 0.61 -22.65 3.46
CA ALA A 122 0.08 -21.34 3.07
C ALA A 122 0.56 -20.95 1.67
N GLN A 123 1.87 -21.10 1.40
CA GLN A 123 2.44 -20.79 0.09
C GLN A 123 1.87 -21.69 -1.02
N ALA A 124 1.74 -22.99 -0.77
CA ALA A 124 1.16 -23.92 -1.73
C ALA A 124 -0.32 -23.58 -2.03
N ALA A 125 -1.11 -23.28 -1.00
CA ALA A 125 -2.52 -22.91 -1.12
C ALA A 125 -2.70 -21.60 -1.91
N ALA A 126 -1.93 -20.57 -1.58
CA ALA A 126 -1.97 -19.28 -2.27
C ALA A 126 -1.61 -19.44 -3.76
N ASN A 127 -0.50 -20.12 -4.07
CA ASN A 127 -0.06 -20.35 -5.44
C ASN A 127 -1.10 -21.11 -6.27
N ALA A 128 -1.70 -22.17 -5.70
CA ALA A 128 -2.75 -22.93 -6.39
C ALA A 128 -4.02 -22.07 -6.63
N ALA A 129 -4.36 -21.18 -5.70
CA ALA A 129 -5.51 -20.28 -5.85
C ALA A 129 -5.27 -19.21 -6.93
N THR A 130 -4.03 -18.76 -7.14
CA THR A 130 -3.71 -17.78 -8.20
C THR A 130 -3.84 -18.32 -9.62
N GLN A 131 -3.86 -19.65 -9.80
CA GLN A 131 -3.93 -20.32 -11.10
C GLN A 131 -5.37 -20.62 -11.58
N ARG A 132 -6.38 -20.29 -10.77
CA ARG A 132 -7.79 -20.48 -11.10
C ARG A 132 -8.40 -19.20 -11.67
#